data_AF-U3U006-F1
#
_entry.id   AF-U3U006-F1
#
_cell.length_a   1.000
_cell.length_b   1.000
_cell.length_c   1.000
_cell.angle_alpha   90.00
_cell.angle_beta   90.00
_cell.angle_gamma   90.00
#
_symmetry.space_group_name_H-M   'P 1'
#
loop_
_entity.id
_entity.type
_entity.pdbx_description
1 polymer ?
#
loop_
_entity_poly.entity_id
_entity_poly.type
_entity_poly.pdbx_seq_one_letter_code
_entity_poly.pdbx_strand_id
1 'polypeptide(L)'
;MDIREFIGNYRNHPVLFIGTGFSLRYLSNSFDWNGLLSHICFELTGDKESYLDIKSKCQIKGEYKYEKIASDIERLFNETLSNDRNGKFKEINDVFYTEMDKGVNLSRFKIYITKILSTTLIKEEKNDEIAELIKMRKNIGSIITTNYDTLIEQFFEFEPLIGNSILLSNPYGSVYKIHGCVSTPSELTITEEDYDYFDNKYELIRAQLLSLFIHNPVIFIGYR
;
A
#
# COMPACT_ATOMS: atom_id res chain seq x y z
N MET A 1 -7.14 -17.47 -27.51
CA MET A 1 -5.66 -17.31 -27.50
C MET A 1 -5.13 -18.14 -26.35
N ASP A 2 -4.24 -19.09 -26.62
CA ASP A 2 -3.63 -19.92 -25.57
C ASP A 2 -2.63 -19.07 -24.76
N ILE A 3 -2.61 -19.22 -23.44
CA ILE A 3 -1.74 -18.42 -22.56
C ILE A 3 -0.25 -18.65 -22.88
N ARG A 4 0.13 -19.86 -23.29
CA ARG A 4 1.50 -20.21 -23.65
C ARG A 4 1.92 -19.53 -24.95
N GLU A 5 1.02 -19.48 -25.92
CA GLU A 5 1.26 -18.80 -27.20
C GLU A 5 1.42 -17.28 -26.98
N PHE A 6 0.56 -16.68 -26.15
CA PHE A 6 0.67 -15.26 -25.81
C PHE A 6 1.99 -14.93 -25.11
N ILE A 7 2.34 -15.67 -24.05
CA ILE A 7 3.58 -15.44 -23.30
C ILE A 7 4.81 -15.73 -24.18
N GLY A 8 4.75 -16.74 -25.04
CA GLY A 8 5.83 -17.12 -25.95
C GLY A 8 6.21 -16.06 -26.98
N ASN A 9 5.32 -15.08 -27.23
CA ASN A 9 5.63 -13.93 -28.11
C ASN A 9 6.55 -12.90 -27.44
N TYR A 10 6.74 -12.95 -26.11
CA TYR A 10 7.62 -12.06 -25.38
C TYR A 10 9.00 -12.69 -25.17
N ARG A 11 10.04 -11.84 -25.23
CA ARG A 11 11.42 -12.24 -24.92
C ARG A 11 11.84 -11.89 -23.49
N ASN A 12 11.07 -11.02 -22.83
CA ASN A 12 11.35 -10.54 -21.49
C ASN A 12 10.49 -11.28 -20.45
N HIS A 13 10.98 -11.33 -19.22
CA HIS A 13 10.24 -11.92 -18.11
C HIS A 13 8.95 -11.12 -17.79
N PRO A 14 7.87 -11.80 -17.39
CA PRO A 14 6.64 -11.13 -16.97
C PRO A 14 6.83 -10.18 -15.80
N VAL A 15 6.01 -9.14 -15.80
CA VAL A 15 5.83 -8.21 -14.68
C VAL A 15 4.54 -8.56 -13.95
N LEU A 16 4.63 -8.74 -12.64
CA LEU A 16 3.43 -8.93 -11.82
C LEU A 16 2.92 -7.56 -11.36
N PHE A 17 1.64 -7.29 -11.58
CA PHE A 17 0.95 -6.16 -10.99
C PHE A 17 0.07 -6.71 -9.86
N ILE A 18 0.47 -6.48 -8.60
CA ILE A 18 -0.10 -7.12 -7.42
C ILE A 18 -0.88 -6.10 -6.57
N GLY A 19 -2.16 -6.36 -6.35
CA GLY A 19 -3.06 -5.55 -5.54
C GLY A 19 -3.40 -6.19 -4.21
N THR A 20 -4.27 -5.53 -3.44
CA THR A 20 -4.53 -5.85 -2.03
C THR A 20 -5.17 -7.22 -1.81
N GLY A 21 -5.85 -7.76 -2.83
CA GLY A 21 -6.38 -9.12 -2.80
C GLY A 21 -5.31 -10.20 -2.62
N PHE A 22 -4.05 -9.91 -2.98
CA PHE A 22 -2.91 -10.79 -2.72
C PHE A 22 -2.59 -10.85 -1.23
N SER A 23 -2.43 -9.70 -0.58
CA SER A 23 -2.20 -9.63 0.87
C SER A 23 -3.37 -10.23 1.65
N LEU A 24 -4.62 -9.95 1.25
CA LEU A 24 -5.82 -10.57 1.86
C LEU A 24 -5.85 -12.10 1.73
N ARG A 25 -5.29 -12.65 0.66
CA ARG A 25 -5.23 -14.10 0.45
C ARG A 25 -4.28 -14.78 1.42
N TYR A 26 -3.13 -14.18 1.68
CA TYR A 26 -2.01 -14.81 2.40
C TYR A 26 -1.83 -14.32 3.83
N LEU A 27 -2.31 -13.12 4.18
CA LEU A 27 -2.21 -12.55 5.52
C LEU A 27 -3.55 -12.63 6.27
N SER A 28 -3.48 -12.87 7.57
CA SER A 28 -4.64 -12.83 8.48
C SER A 28 -4.96 -11.42 8.98
N ASN A 29 -3.98 -10.50 8.93
CA ASN A 29 -4.09 -9.13 9.44
C ASN A 29 -4.00 -8.06 8.33
N SER A 30 -4.44 -8.38 7.11
CA SER A 30 -4.54 -7.44 6.00
C SER A 30 -5.95 -6.86 5.88
N PHE A 31 -6.06 -5.70 5.26
CA PHE A 31 -7.32 -4.98 5.07
C PHE A 31 -7.51 -4.60 3.60
N ASP A 32 -8.75 -4.51 3.14
CA ASP A 32 -9.07 -3.67 2.00
C ASP A 32 -9.23 -2.20 2.45
N TRP A 33 -9.43 -1.28 1.50
CA TRP A 33 -9.61 0.14 1.79
C TRP A 33 -10.72 0.42 2.81
N ASN A 34 -11.89 -0.17 2.61
CA ASN A 34 -13.04 0.04 3.47
C ASN A 34 -12.78 -0.50 4.89
N GLY A 35 -12.22 -1.71 4.99
CA GLY A 35 -11.88 -2.36 6.25
C GLY A 35 -10.79 -1.62 7.01
N LEU A 36 -9.76 -1.12 6.33
CA LEU A 36 -8.66 -0.36 6.94
C LEU A 36 -9.19 0.92 7.59
N LEU A 37 -9.91 1.73 6.81
CA LEU A 37 -10.42 3.01 7.28
C LEU A 37 -11.49 2.84 8.35
N SER A 38 -12.38 1.85 8.20
CA SER A 38 -13.38 1.52 9.22
C SER A 38 -12.73 1.07 10.52
N HIS A 39 -11.69 0.23 10.44
CA HIS A 39 -10.96 -0.24 11.60
C HIS A 39 -10.26 0.90 12.33
N ILE A 40 -9.52 1.77 11.62
CA ILE A 40 -8.83 2.91 12.25
C ILE A 40 -9.82 3.87 12.90
N CYS A 41 -10.93 4.17 12.23
CA CYS A 41 -11.96 5.04 12.77
C CYS A 41 -12.57 4.47 14.07
N PHE A 42 -12.93 3.19 14.06
CA PHE A 42 -13.45 2.51 15.25
C PHE A 42 -12.41 2.46 16.39
N GLU A 43 -11.14 2.19 16.08
CA GLU A 43 -10.09 2.18 17.10
C GLU A 43 -9.90 3.55 17.75
N LEU A 44 -10.13 4.64 17.00
CA LEU A 44 -10.03 6.01 17.49
C LEU A 44 -11.25 6.42 18.32
N THR A 45 -12.47 6.16 17.85
CA THR A 45 -13.71 6.70 18.43
C THR A 45 -14.41 5.73 19.39
N GLY A 46 -14.16 4.43 19.25
CA GLY A 46 -14.94 3.36 19.91
C GLY A 46 -16.33 3.17 19.31
N ASP A 47 -16.65 3.86 18.22
CA ASP A 47 -17.98 3.90 17.61
C ASP A 47 -17.91 3.59 16.10
N LYS A 48 -18.76 2.65 15.65
CA LYS A 48 -18.84 2.23 14.26
C LYS A 48 -19.61 3.24 13.40
N GLU A 49 -20.54 4.00 13.98
CA GLU A 49 -21.39 4.96 13.27
C GLU A 49 -20.56 6.14 12.74
N SER A 50 -19.55 6.56 13.50
CA SER A 50 -18.56 7.58 13.12
C SER A 50 -17.97 7.34 11.71
N TYR A 51 -17.61 6.10 11.38
CA TYR A 51 -17.10 5.77 10.04
C TYR A 51 -18.18 5.90 8.96
N LEU A 52 -19.41 5.47 9.25
CA LEU A 52 -20.53 5.53 8.32
C LEU A 52 -20.91 6.99 8.02
N ASP A 53 -20.89 7.85 9.04
CA ASP A 53 -21.14 9.28 8.92
C ASP A 53 -20.11 9.97 8.01
N ILE A 54 -18.82 9.67 8.19
CA ILE A 54 -17.76 10.19 7.30
C ILE A 54 -17.94 9.63 5.89
N LYS A 55 -18.11 8.30 5.77
CA LYS A 55 -18.25 7.61 4.48
C LYS A 55 -19.43 8.15 3.66
N SER A 56 -20.57 8.42 4.29
CA SER A 56 -21.78 8.92 3.62
C SER A 56 -21.56 10.27 2.93
N LYS A 57 -20.72 11.14 3.51
CA LYS A 57 -20.40 12.48 2.96
C LYS A 57 -19.48 12.41 1.74
N CYS A 58 -18.79 11.29 1.54
CA CYS A 58 -17.80 11.11 0.48
C CYS A 58 -18.33 10.31 -0.72
N GLN A 59 -19.65 10.17 -0.85
CA GLN A 59 -20.25 9.50 -2.01
C GLN A 59 -20.40 10.49 -3.18
N ILE A 60 -19.80 10.15 -4.32
CA ILE A 60 -19.90 10.93 -5.56
C ILE A 60 -20.36 10.00 -6.67
N LYS A 61 -21.50 10.30 -7.30
CA LYS A 61 -22.08 9.52 -8.41
C LYS A 61 -22.25 8.02 -8.10
N GLY A 62 -22.59 7.68 -6.86
CA GLY A 62 -22.82 6.30 -6.43
C GLY A 62 -21.56 5.56 -5.94
N GLU A 63 -20.37 6.14 -6.12
CA GLU A 63 -19.11 5.57 -5.65
C GLU A 63 -18.56 6.34 -4.45
N TYR A 64 -17.89 5.63 -3.54
CA TYR A 64 -17.24 6.25 -2.39
C TYR A 64 -15.80 6.63 -2.76
N LYS A 65 -15.42 7.88 -2.48
CA LYS A 65 -14.05 8.38 -2.66
C LYS A 65 -13.24 8.11 -1.40
N TYR A 66 -12.50 6.99 -1.41
CA TYR A 66 -11.78 6.51 -0.23
C TYR A 66 -10.63 7.44 0.19
N GLU A 67 -10.00 8.11 -0.76
CA GLU A 67 -8.99 9.15 -0.53
C GLU A 67 -9.55 10.33 0.27
N LYS A 68 -10.81 10.72 0.04
CA LYS A 68 -11.51 11.75 0.81
C LYS A 68 -11.88 11.27 2.21
N ILE A 69 -12.38 10.04 2.30
CA ILE A 69 -12.68 9.40 3.59
C ILE A 69 -11.40 9.34 4.44
N ALA A 70 -10.27 8.98 3.83
CA ALA A 70 -8.97 8.95 4.50
C ALA A 70 -8.54 10.35 4.97
N SER A 71 -8.71 11.40 4.16
CA SER A 71 -8.43 12.79 4.59
C SER A 71 -9.24 13.22 5.81
N ASP A 72 -10.54 12.90 5.84
CA ASP A 72 -11.41 13.25 6.97
C ASP A 72 -11.04 12.47 8.24
N ILE A 73 -10.73 11.18 8.10
CA ILE A 73 -10.26 10.35 9.22
C ILE A 73 -8.89 10.81 9.71
N GLU A 74 -7.97 11.15 8.80
CA GLU A 74 -6.63 11.66 9.16
C GLU A 74 -6.74 12.93 9.99
N ARG A 75 -7.60 13.88 9.60
CA ARG A 75 -7.83 15.11 10.35
C ARG A 75 -8.34 14.82 11.76
N LEU A 76 -9.39 14.00 11.85
CA LEU A 76 -9.97 13.58 13.13
C LEU A 76 -8.92 12.88 14.02
N PHE A 77 -8.12 11.99 13.43
CA PHE A 77 -7.07 11.24 14.11
C PHE A 77 -5.98 12.17 14.65
N ASN A 78 -5.47 13.07 13.81
CA ASN A 78 -4.43 14.03 14.18
C ASN A 78 -4.92 14.98 15.29
N GLU A 79 -6.14 15.52 15.18
CA GLU A 79 -6.74 16.40 16.18
C GLU A 79 -6.93 15.68 17.52
N THR A 80 -7.53 14.49 17.50
CA THR A 80 -7.77 13.68 18.70
C THR A 80 -6.47 13.37 19.44
N LEU A 81 -5.45 12.88 18.72
CA LEU A 81 -4.16 12.54 19.33
C LEU A 81 -3.38 13.78 19.80
N SER A 82 -3.58 14.94 19.17
CA SER A 82 -2.95 16.18 19.62
C SER A 82 -3.53 16.66 20.95
N ASN A 83 -4.85 16.51 21.14
CA ASN A 83 -5.57 16.85 22.37
C ASN A 83 -5.33 15.85 23.50
N ASP A 84 -5.05 14.58 23.18
CA ASP A 84 -4.73 13.54 24.16
C ASP A 84 -3.34 12.92 23.91
N ARG A 85 -2.31 13.65 24.37
CA ARG A 85 -0.91 13.25 24.19
C ARG A 85 -0.58 11.85 24.71
N ASN A 86 -1.18 11.46 25.84
CA ASN A 86 -0.80 10.26 26.61
C ASN A 86 -1.91 9.19 26.67
N GLY A 87 -2.95 9.32 25.87
CA GLY A 87 -4.03 8.34 25.77
C GLY A 87 -3.63 7.03 25.08
N LYS A 88 -4.65 6.34 24.54
CA LYS A 88 -4.53 5.02 23.88
C LYS A 88 -3.40 4.96 22.83
N PHE A 89 -3.19 6.05 22.10
CA PHE A 89 -2.20 6.13 21.02
C PHE A 89 -0.91 6.87 21.42
N LYS A 90 -0.54 6.85 22.71
CA LYS A 90 0.68 7.48 23.21
C LYS A 90 1.92 7.18 22.37
N GLU A 91 2.12 5.91 21.98
CA GLU A 91 3.27 5.50 21.15
C GLU A 91 3.31 6.20 19.79
N ILE A 92 2.15 6.45 19.18
CA ILE A 92 2.05 7.16 17.90
C ILE A 92 2.45 8.63 18.09
N ASN A 93 1.99 9.24 19.18
CA ASN A 93 2.43 10.57 19.56
C ASN A 93 3.94 10.62 19.85
N ASP A 94 4.49 9.62 20.55
CA ASP A 94 5.93 9.55 20.84
C ASP A 94 6.75 9.58 19.55
N VAL A 95 6.37 8.77 18.55
CA VAL A 95 7.02 8.76 17.23
C VAL A 95 6.85 10.10 16.53
N PHE A 96 5.62 10.64 16.47
CA PHE A 96 5.34 11.93 15.84
C PHE A 96 6.23 13.05 16.39
N TYR A 97 6.25 13.23 17.71
CA TYR A 97 7.00 14.32 18.33
C TYR A 97 8.51 14.13 18.19
N THR A 98 9.00 12.88 18.25
CA THR A 98 10.42 12.56 18.03
C THR A 98 10.86 12.94 16.61
N GLU A 99 10.06 12.63 15.60
CA GLU A 99 10.39 12.95 14.21
C GLU A 99 10.20 14.44 13.90
N MET A 100 9.17 15.08 14.47
CA MET A 100 8.96 16.51 14.34
C MET A 100 10.11 17.33 14.96
N ASP A 101 10.67 16.90 16.09
CA ASP A 101 11.84 17.53 16.71
C ASP A 101 13.09 17.46 15.79
N LYS A 102 13.18 16.42 14.95
CA LYS A 102 14.20 16.29 13.89
C LYS A 102 13.86 17.08 12.62
N GLY A 103 12.73 17.79 12.59
CA GLY A 103 12.25 18.55 11.43
C GLY A 103 11.51 17.71 10.38
N VAL A 104 11.13 16.47 10.70
CA VAL A 104 10.37 15.59 9.80
C VAL A 104 8.91 15.58 10.22
N ASN A 105 8.06 16.25 9.44
CA ASN A 105 6.62 16.26 9.69
C ASN A 105 5.96 14.97 9.16
N LEU A 106 5.68 14.03 10.07
CA LEU A 106 4.94 12.80 9.77
C LEU A 106 3.47 12.94 10.17
N SER A 107 2.56 12.36 9.40
CA SER A 107 1.17 12.21 9.85
C SER A 107 1.05 11.13 10.92
N ARG A 108 0.37 11.41 12.05
CA ARG A 108 0.08 10.40 13.07
C ARG A 108 -0.76 9.25 12.52
N PHE A 109 -1.68 9.58 11.62
CA PHE A 109 -2.51 8.61 10.91
C PHE A 109 -1.65 7.64 10.10
N LYS A 110 -0.68 8.16 9.33
CA LYS A 110 0.26 7.32 8.56
C LYS A 110 1.17 6.49 9.46
N ILE A 111 1.67 7.06 10.56
CA ILE A 111 2.42 6.29 11.57
C ILE A 111 1.56 5.12 12.09
N TYR A 112 0.29 5.37 12.41
CA TYR A 112 -0.60 4.31 12.87
C TYR A 112 -0.86 3.23 11.82
N ILE A 113 -1.07 3.61 10.55
CA ILE A 113 -1.20 2.66 9.43
C ILE A 113 0.04 1.77 9.34
N THR A 114 1.23 2.36 9.44
CA THR A 114 2.48 1.57 9.38
C THR A 114 2.56 0.57 10.52
N LYS A 115 2.16 0.97 11.73
CA LYS A 115 2.15 0.09 12.91
C LYS A 115 1.23 -1.12 12.74
N ILE A 116 0.03 -0.93 12.18
CA ILE A 116 -0.94 -2.03 12.05
C ILE A 116 -0.61 -2.96 10.87
N LEU A 117 0.07 -2.46 9.83
CA LEU A 117 0.39 -3.21 8.62
C LEU A 117 1.85 -3.72 8.56
N SER A 118 2.74 -3.33 9.49
CA SER A 118 4.15 -3.74 9.48
C SER A 118 4.37 -5.22 9.77
N THR A 119 3.43 -5.84 10.50
CA THR A 119 3.52 -7.25 10.85
C THR A 119 2.84 -8.09 9.78
N THR A 120 3.49 -9.13 9.28
CA THR A 120 2.94 -10.07 8.30
C THR A 120 2.57 -11.38 8.97
N LEU A 121 1.28 -11.58 9.30
CA LEU A 121 0.80 -12.83 9.88
C LEU A 121 0.30 -13.77 8.77
N ILE A 122 1.20 -14.64 8.29
CA ILE A 122 0.91 -15.59 7.20
C ILE A 122 -0.12 -16.64 7.66
N LYS A 123 -1.09 -16.90 6.80
CA LYS A 123 -2.08 -17.98 6.93
C LYS A 123 -1.42 -19.34 6.67
N GLU A 124 -1.30 -20.16 7.71
CA GLU A 124 -0.62 -21.46 7.63
C GLU A 124 -1.25 -22.39 6.58
N GLU A 125 -2.57 -22.30 6.37
CA GLU A 125 -3.29 -23.08 5.35
C GLU A 125 -2.92 -22.71 3.91
N LYS A 126 -2.08 -21.70 3.70
CA LYS A 126 -1.58 -21.25 2.38
C LYS A 126 -0.15 -21.67 2.09
N ASN A 127 0.53 -22.36 3.01
CA ASN A 127 1.96 -22.68 2.87
C ASN A 127 2.32 -23.42 1.57
N ASP A 128 1.51 -24.40 1.13
CA ASP A 128 1.77 -25.13 -0.11
C ASP A 128 1.71 -24.22 -1.35
N GLU A 129 0.71 -23.34 -1.40
CA GLU A 129 0.55 -22.37 -2.48
C GLU A 129 1.67 -21.33 -2.48
N ILE A 130 2.05 -20.85 -1.29
CA ILE A 130 3.18 -19.92 -1.11
C ILE A 130 4.47 -20.58 -1.60
N ALA A 131 4.69 -21.86 -1.30
CA ALA A 131 5.89 -22.58 -1.76
C ALA A 131 5.98 -22.64 -3.29
N GLU A 132 4.87 -22.88 -3.99
CA GLU A 132 4.82 -22.82 -5.46
C GLU A 132 5.04 -21.40 -5.99
N LEU A 133 4.50 -20.40 -5.30
CA LEU A 133 4.70 -19.00 -5.66
C LEU A 133 6.18 -18.59 -5.56
N ILE A 134 6.86 -18.99 -4.48
CA ILE A 134 8.30 -18.73 -4.28
C ILE A 134 9.12 -19.40 -5.39
N LYS A 135 8.78 -20.62 -5.82
CA LYS A 135 9.46 -21.31 -6.94
C LYS A 135 9.33 -20.55 -8.26
N MET A 136 8.23 -19.84 -8.47
CA MET A 136 7.99 -19.03 -9.67
C MET A 136 8.87 -17.77 -9.73
N ARG A 137 9.41 -17.27 -8.60
CA ARG A 137 10.13 -15.98 -8.52
C ARG A 137 11.20 -15.79 -9.59
N LYS A 138 11.93 -16.86 -9.94
CA LYS A 138 13.00 -16.86 -10.97
C LYS A 138 12.52 -16.56 -12.39
N ASN A 139 11.22 -16.63 -12.62
CA ASN A 139 10.59 -16.38 -13.91
C ASN A 139 9.92 -15.00 -13.98
N ILE A 140 10.00 -14.19 -12.91
CA ILE A 140 9.41 -12.85 -12.82
C ILE A 140 10.51 -11.81 -12.99
N GLY A 141 10.27 -10.81 -13.84
CA GLY A 141 11.22 -9.73 -14.07
C GLY A 141 11.16 -8.70 -12.94
N SER A 142 9.97 -8.17 -12.69
CA SER A 142 9.72 -7.17 -11.65
C SER A 142 8.30 -7.29 -11.11
N ILE A 143 8.05 -6.65 -9.97
CA ILE A 143 6.72 -6.60 -9.35
C ILE A 143 6.34 -5.15 -9.15
N ILE A 144 5.09 -4.81 -9.43
CA ILE A 144 4.51 -3.50 -9.16
C ILE A 144 3.34 -3.72 -8.21
N THR A 145 3.25 -2.91 -7.15
CA THR A 145 2.20 -3.04 -6.15
C THR A 145 1.73 -1.70 -5.61
N THR A 146 0.46 -1.69 -5.21
CA THR A 146 -0.18 -0.63 -4.44
C THR A 146 -0.34 -1.01 -2.96
N ASN A 147 0.17 -2.17 -2.54
CA ASN A 147 0.09 -2.66 -1.17
C ASN A 147 1.19 -2.03 -0.31
N TYR A 148 0.85 -1.70 0.93
CA TYR A 148 1.79 -1.08 1.86
C TYR A 148 2.69 -2.10 2.56
N ASP A 149 2.18 -3.31 2.83
CA ASP A 149 2.86 -4.39 3.56
C ASP A 149 4.08 -4.95 2.81
N THR A 150 4.96 -5.67 3.49
CA THR A 150 6.23 -6.19 2.94
C THR A 150 6.17 -7.66 2.50
N LEU A 151 4.98 -8.19 2.21
CA LEU A 151 4.80 -9.62 1.92
C LEU A 151 5.46 -10.05 0.61
N ILE A 152 5.43 -9.18 -0.40
CA ILE A 152 5.99 -9.47 -1.72
C ILE A 152 7.51 -9.60 -1.59
N GLU A 153 8.14 -8.68 -0.86
CA GLU A 153 9.56 -8.65 -0.58
C GLU A 153 9.98 -9.94 0.14
N GLN A 154 9.18 -10.41 1.11
CA GLN A 154 9.42 -11.67 1.82
C GLN A 154 9.34 -12.91 0.92
N PHE A 155 8.38 -12.96 -0.01
CA PHE A 155 8.19 -14.15 -0.86
C PHE A 155 9.11 -14.19 -2.08
N PHE A 156 9.35 -13.02 -2.69
CA PHE A 156 10.09 -12.94 -3.95
C PHE A 156 11.56 -12.58 -3.75
N GLU A 157 11.95 -12.09 -2.57
CA GLU A 157 13.32 -11.58 -2.28
C GLU A 157 13.75 -10.49 -3.28
N PHE A 158 12.80 -9.64 -3.67
CA PHE A 158 13.02 -8.52 -4.58
C PHE A 158 13.24 -7.22 -3.80
N GLU A 159 14.05 -6.32 -4.35
CA GLU A 159 14.42 -5.05 -3.72
C GLU A 159 13.26 -4.04 -3.81
N PRO A 160 12.76 -3.48 -2.69
CA PRO A 160 11.69 -2.51 -2.71
C PRO A 160 12.17 -1.15 -3.23
N LEU A 161 11.42 -0.60 -4.20
CA LEU A 161 11.59 0.74 -4.73
C LEU A 161 10.35 1.56 -4.36
N ILE A 162 10.56 2.58 -3.54
CA ILE A 162 9.52 3.40 -2.91
C ILE A 162 9.73 4.88 -3.31
N GLY A 163 8.63 5.55 -3.68
CA GLY A 163 8.66 6.98 -4.01
C GLY A 163 9.69 7.32 -5.10
N ASN A 164 10.57 8.29 -4.82
CA ASN A 164 11.58 8.75 -5.77
C ASN A 164 12.61 7.68 -6.16
N SER A 165 12.84 6.65 -5.33
CA SER A 165 13.83 5.60 -5.64
C SER A 165 13.42 4.74 -6.84
N ILE A 166 12.15 4.81 -7.26
CA ILE A 166 11.65 4.16 -8.47
C ILE A 166 12.31 4.74 -9.72
N LEU A 167 12.61 6.04 -9.74
CA LEU A 167 13.13 6.72 -10.92
C LEU A 167 14.51 6.21 -11.32
N LEU A 168 14.66 5.81 -12.59
CA LEU A 168 15.94 5.37 -13.18
C LEU A 168 16.57 4.15 -12.48
N SER A 169 15.76 3.42 -11.70
CA SER A 169 16.14 2.16 -11.05
C SER A 169 16.31 1.01 -12.04
N ASN A 170 17.06 -0.02 -11.64
CA ASN A 170 17.07 -1.29 -12.36
C ASN A 170 15.73 -2.00 -12.14
N PRO A 171 14.97 -2.35 -13.20
CA PRO A 171 13.68 -3.01 -13.03
C PRO A 171 13.79 -4.46 -12.61
N TYR A 172 14.87 -5.16 -12.97
CA TYR A 172 14.98 -6.60 -12.69
C TYR A 172 15.20 -6.87 -11.20
N GLY A 173 14.38 -7.75 -10.64
CA GLY A 173 14.43 -8.12 -9.22
C GLY A 173 13.92 -7.03 -8.29
N SER A 174 13.08 -6.10 -8.78
CA SER A 174 12.59 -4.95 -8.02
C SER A 174 11.08 -5.02 -7.73
N VAL A 175 10.67 -4.50 -6.57
CA VAL A 175 9.27 -4.28 -6.18
C VAL A 175 8.96 -2.79 -6.18
N TYR A 176 8.25 -2.32 -7.21
CA TYR A 176 7.76 -0.95 -7.31
C TYR A 176 6.55 -0.74 -6.40
N LYS A 177 6.71 0.02 -5.32
CA LYS A 177 5.63 0.32 -4.36
C LYS A 177 5.06 1.70 -4.62
N ILE A 178 4.03 1.74 -5.46
CA ILE A 178 3.48 2.99 -6.02
C ILE A 178 2.88 3.86 -4.92
N HIS A 179 2.13 3.28 -3.98
CA HIS A 179 1.49 4.04 -2.88
C HIS A 179 2.35 4.09 -1.61
N GLY A 180 3.65 3.82 -1.71
CA GLY A 180 4.54 3.80 -0.56
C GLY A 180 4.64 2.44 0.14
N CYS A 181 5.31 2.43 1.30
CA CYS A 181 5.56 1.22 2.08
C CYS A 181 5.44 1.51 3.58
N VAL A 182 5.04 0.51 4.36
CA VAL A 182 5.06 0.57 5.83
C VAL A 182 6.46 0.88 6.42
N SER A 183 7.54 0.60 5.67
CA SER A 183 8.90 0.95 6.08
C SER A 183 9.19 2.45 6.02
N THR A 184 8.39 3.22 5.29
CA THR A 184 8.63 4.65 5.03
C THR A 184 7.32 5.43 5.18
N PRO A 185 6.88 5.73 6.43
CA PRO A 185 5.59 6.37 6.72
C PRO A 185 5.35 7.69 5.96
N SER A 186 6.40 8.48 5.71
CA SER A 186 6.34 9.77 5.00
C SER A 186 5.96 9.64 3.52
N GLU A 187 6.20 8.48 2.91
CA GLU A 187 5.97 8.23 1.48
C GLU A 187 4.68 7.46 1.21
N LEU A 188 3.86 7.20 2.24
CA LEU A 188 2.55 6.58 2.04
C LEU A 188 1.61 7.53 1.29
N THR A 189 0.92 6.98 0.29
CA THR A 189 -0.16 7.66 -0.46
C THR A 189 -1.50 7.09 -0.02
N ILE A 190 -2.28 7.86 0.75
CA ILE A 190 -3.61 7.42 1.21
C ILE A 190 -4.68 8.52 1.18
N THR A 191 -4.33 9.78 1.44
CA THR A 191 -5.29 10.90 1.46
C THR A 191 -5.38 11.59 0.10
N GLU A 192 -6.41 12.42 -0.10
CA GLU A 192 -6.57 13.22 -1.33
C GLU A 192 -5.32 14.08 -1.60
N GLU A 193 -4.75 14.72 -0.58
CA GLU A 193 -3.53 15.52 -0.71
C GLU A 193 -2.32 14.67 -1.15
N ASP A 194 -2.23 13.42 -0.66
CA ASP A 194 -1.16 12.52 -1.09
C ASP A 194 -1.27 12.14 -2.57
N TYR A 195 -2.49 11.89 -3.04
CA TYR A 195 -2.75 11.59 -4.45
C TYR A 195 -2.46 12.79 -5.34
N ASP A 196 -2.86 14.00 -4.92
CA ASP A 196 -2.53 15.24 -5.63
C ASP A 196 -1.01 15.46 -5.69
N TYR A 197 -0.30 15.24 -4.59
CA TYR A 197 1.16 15.30 -4.57
C TYR A 197 1.80 14.25 -5.47
N PHE A 198 1.29 13.02 -5.44
CA PHE A 198 1.78 11.91 -6.24
C PHE A 198 1.64 12.23 -7.74
N ASP A 199 0.47 12.69 -8.16
CA ASP A 199 0.16 13.00 -9.55
C ASP A 199 1.03 14.11 -10.12
N ASN A 200 1.35 15.12 -9.31
CA ASN A 200 2.21 16.23 -9.71
C ASN A 200 3.71 15.87 -9.77
N LYS A 201 4.19 14.97 -8.90
CA LYS A 201 5.63 14.69 -8.75
C LYS A 201 6.13 13.53 -9.63
N TYR A 202 5.25 12.62 -10.02
CA TYR A 202 5.67 11.31 -10.51
C TYR A 202 5.35 11.01 -11.98
N GLU A 203 5.25 12.04 -12.83
CA GLU A 203 5.12 11.88 -14.30
C GLU A 203 6.18 10.93 -14.88
N LEU A 204 7.43 11.06 -14.43
CA LEU A 204 8.53 10.19 -14.88
C LEU A 204 8.39 8.73 -14.39
N ILE A 205 7.86 8.50 -13.19
CA ILE A 205 7.55 7.14 -12.73
C ILE A 205 6.47 6.53 -13.61
N ARG A 206 5.41 7.29 -13.92
CA ARG A 206 4.34 6.83 -14.82
C ARG A 206 4.92 6.42 -16.18
N ALA A 207 5.82 7.23 -16.76
CA ALA A 207 6.49 6.90 -18.01
C ALA A 207 7.32 5.60 -17.92
N GLN A 208 8.08 5.42 -16.83
CA GLN A 208 8.85 4.19 -16.60
C GLN A 208 7.95 2.95 -16.44
N LEU A 209 6.85 3.05 -15.70
CA LEU A 209 5.88 1.96 -15.54
C LEU A 209 5.18 1.62 -16.86
N LEU A 210 4.81 2.62 -17.67
CA LEU A 210 4.25 2.40 -19.01
C LEU A 210 5.24 1.68 -19.93
N SER A 211 6.51 2.08 -19.89
CA SER A 211 7.58 1.40 -20.64
C SER A 211 7.70 -0.08 -20.23
N LEU A 212 7.59 -0.39 -18.93
CA LEU A 212 7.58 -1.78 -18.46
C LEU A 212 6.40 -2.58 -19.04
N PHE A 213 5.22 -1.99 -19.11
CA PHE A 213 4.03 -2.68 -19.66
C PHE A 213 4.10 -2.92 -21.17
N ILE A 214 4.76 -2.04 -21.92
CA ILE A 214 4.91 -2.19 -23.38
C ILE A 214 5.86 -3.34 -23.71
N HIS A 215 6.90 -3.53 -22.91
CA HIS A 215 7.99 -4.46 -23.21
C HIS A 215 7.88 -5.83 -22.52
N ASN A 216 6.97 -5.99 -21.55
CA ASN A 216 6.85 -7.22 -20.77
C ASN A 216 5.39 -7.71 -20.74
N PRO A 217 5.16 -9.03 -20.69
CA PRO A 217 3.83 -9.54 -20.41
C PRO A 217 3.43 -9.15 -18.97
N VAL A 218 2.26 -8.55 -18.80
CA VAL A 218 1.77 -8.07 -17.50
C VAL A 218 0.71 -9.02 -16.95
N ILE A 219 0.87 -9.44 -15.69
CA ILE A 219 -0.07 -10.32 -15.00
C ILE A 219 -0.64 -9.58 -13.80
N PHE A 220 -1.96 -9.35 -13.81
CA PHE A 220 -2.68 -8.71 -12.70
C PHE A 220 -3.13 -9.76 -11.69
N ILE A 221 -2.83 -9.55 -10.40
CA ILE A 221 -3.19 -10.45 -9.30
C ILE A 221 -3.74 -9.61 -8.13
N GLY A 222 -4.82 -10.05 -7.50
CA GLY A 222 -5.32 -9.41 -6.30
C GLY A 222 -6.09 -8.10 -6.53
N TYR A 223 -6.62 -7.91 -7.75
CA TYR A 223 -7.59 -6.86 -8.07
C TYR A 223 -9.00 -7.47 -8.12
N ARG A 224 -9.98 -6.75 -7.57
CA ARG A 224 -11.41 -7.06 -7.63
C ARG A 224 -12.16 -5.84 -8.15
#